data_AF-I0BUT5-F1
#
_entry.id   AF-I0BUT5-F1
#
_cell.length_a   1.000
_cell.length_b   1.000
_cell.length_c   1.000
_cell.angle_alpha   90.00
_cell.angle_beta   90.00
_cell.angle_gamma   90.00
#
_symmetry.space_group_name_H-M   'P 1'
#
loop_
_entity.id
_entity.type
_entity.pdbx_description
1 polymer ?
#
loop_
_entity_poly.entity_id
_entity_poly.type
_entity_poly.pdbx_seq_one_letter_code
_entity_poly.pdbx_strand_id
1 'polypeptide(L)' 'MKIETNAYQIAPLTEQTQVVDIIQEAESKLARMTGSEITLIAYSKKGEEPDGEA' A
#
# COMPACT_ATOMS: atom_id res chain seq x y z
N MET A 1 -2.84 10.73 8.69
CA MET A 1 -1.61 10.87 7.89
C MET A 1 -1.81 12.00 6.89
N LYS A 2 -0.83 12.89 6.72
CA LYS A 2 -0.87 14.00 5.75
C LYS A 2 0.23 13.76 4.71
N ILE A 3 -0.16 13.59 3.46
CA ILE A 3 0.79 13.42 2.36
C ILE A 3 1.01 14.81 1.76
N GLU A 4 2.16 15.43 2.04
CA GLU A 4 2.49 16.77 1.53
C GLU A 4 3.14 16.70 0.14
N THR A 5 2.57 15.87 -0.73
CA THR A 5 2.99 15.77 -2.13
C THR A 5 1.79 15.63 -3.04
N ASN A 6 1.80 16.41 -4.11
CA ASN A 6 0.77 16.34 -5.15
C ASN A 6 1.00 15.16 -6.10
N ALA A 7 2.17 14.50 -6.04
CA ALA A 7 2.55 13.45 -6.98
C ALA A 7 1.99 12.06 -6.62
N TYR A 8 1.54 11.85 -5.38
CA TYR A 8 1.07 10.55 -4.91
C TYR A 8 -0.32 10.66 -4.28
N GLN A 9 -1.09 9.58 -4.36
CA GLN A 9 -2.37 9.42 -3.69
C GLN A 9 -2.44 8.03 -3.04
N ILE A 10 -3.27 7.88 -2.01
CA ILE A 10 -3.52 6.57 -1.40
C ILE A 10 -4.23 5.70 -2.44
N ALA A 11 -3.68 4.52 -2.71
CA ALA A 11 -4.29 3.58 -3.64
C ALA A 11 -5.49 2.90 -2.97
N PRO A 12 -6.68 2.88 -3.60
CA PRO A 12 -7.80 2.10 -3.09
C PRO A 12 -7.50 0.61 -3.27
N LEU A 13 -7.48 -0.14 -2.16
CA LEU A 13 -7.23 -1.59 -2.15
C LEU A 13 -8.51 -2.42 -2.05
N THR A 14 -9.68 -1.76 -2.04
CA THR A 14 -10.98 -2.32 -1.67
C THR A 14 -11.45 -3.48 -2.56
N GLU A 15 -10.93 -3.60 -3.77
CA GLU A 15 -11.32 -4.63 -4.76
C GLU A 15 -10.28 -5.75 -4.93
N GLN A 16 -9.16 -5.70 -4.18
CA GLN A 16 -8.04 -6.62 -4.33
C GLN A 16 -7.80 -7.41 -3.04
N THR A 17 -8.73 -8.31 -2.70
CA THR A 17 -8.69 -9.12 -1.46
C THR A 17 -7.33 -9.79 -1.24
N GLN A 18 -6.74 -10.39 -2.28
CA GLN A 18 -5.43 -11.04 -2.19
C GLN A 18 -4.30 -10.06 -1.83
N VAL A 19 -4.37 -8.82 -2.30
CA VAL A 19 -3.37 -7.79 -1.98
C VAL A 19 -3.51 -7.36 -0.52
N VAL A 20 -4.75 -7.26 -0.02
CA VAL A 20 -5.00 -6.97 1.40
C VAL A 20 -4.44 -8.09 2.29
N ASP A 21 -4.64 -9.35 1.93
CA ASP A 21 -4.09 -10.50 2.68
C ASP A 21 -2.56 -10.46 2.75
N ILE A 22 -1.90 -10.20 1.61
CA ILE A 22 -0.42 -10.08 1.54
C ILE A 22 0.08 -8.94 2.42
N ILE A 23 -0.61 -7.79 2.41
CA ILE A 23 -0.25 -6.64 3.23
C ILE A 23 -0.38 -6.96 4.72
N GLN A 24 -1.48 -7.61 5.13
CA GLN A 24 -1.70 -7.99 6.53
C GLN A 24 -0.68 -9.03 7.04
N GLU A 25 -0.29 -9.98 6.19
CA GLU A 25 0.78 -10.93 6.52
C GLU A 25 2.12 -10.21 6.72
N ALA A 26 2.46 -9.28 5.82
CA ALA A 26 3.67 -8.49 5.91
C ALA A 26 3.70 -7.61 7.17
N GLU A 27 2.60 -6.93 7.49
CA GLU A 27 2.43 -6.16 8.73
C GLU A 27 2.67 -7.04 9.96
N SER A 28 2.04 -8.22 10.01
CA SER A 28 2.19 -9.17 11.12
C SER A 28 3.63 -9.64 11.29
N LYS A 29 4.33 -9.93 10.19
CA LYS A 29 5.73 -10.37 10.21
C LYS A 29 6.66 -9.27 10.68
N LEU A 30 6.49 -8.05 10.16
CA LEU A 30 7.28 -6.89 10.54
C LEU A 30 7.03 -6.50 12.00
N ALA A 31 5.78 -6.57 12.47
CA ALA A 31 5.44 -6.29 13.85
C ALA A 31 6.12 -7.27 14.81
N ARG A 32 6.15 -8.57 14.47
CA ARG A 32 6.88 -9.58 15.25
C ARG A 32 8.39 -9.34 15.27
N MET A 33 8.97 -8.89 14.16
CA MET A 33 10.40 -8.63 14.04
C MET A 33 10.84 -7.36 14.77
N THR A 34 10.01 -6.32 14.76
CA THR A 34 10.33 -5.00 15.32
C THR A 34 9.78 -4.80 16.74
N GLY A 35 8.88 -5.66 17.19
CA GLY A 35 8.18 -5.54 18.48
C GLY A 35 7.21 -4.35 18.54
N SER A 36 6.90 -3.73 17.39
CA SER A 36 6.05 -2.55 17.29
C SER A 36 4.91 -2.80 16.31
N GLU A 37 3.77 -2.16 16.50
CA GLU A 37 2.69 -2.20 15.51
C GLU A 37 3.12 -1.49 14.23
N ILE A 38 2.96 -2.15 13.08
CA ILE A 38 3.34 -1.64 11.77
C ILE A 38 2.09 -1.58 10.89
N THR A 39 1.90 -0.44 10.22
CA THR A 39 0.85 -0.26 9.21
C THR A 39 1.50 0.08 7.87
N LEU A 40 1.17 -0.70 6.85
CA LEU A 40 1.61 -0.49 5.47
C LEU A 40 0.52 0.26 4.70
N ILE A 41 0.94 1.24 3.89
CA ILE A 41 0.01 2.07 3.12
C ILE A 41 0.44 2.03 1.66
N ALA A 42 -0.46 1.61 0.78
CA ALA A 42 -0.24 1.61 -0.65
C ALA A 42 -0.46 3.02 -1.23
N TYR A 43 0.45 3.45 -2.09
CA TYR A 43 0.35 4.72 -2.82
C TYR A 43 0.44 4.46 -4.31
N SER A 44 -0.33 5.21 -5.08
CA SER A 44 -0.17 5.31 -6.53
C SER A 44 0.29 6.71 -6.90
N LYS A 45 1.09 6.81 -7.95
CA LYS A 45 1.46 8.11 -8.51
C LYS A 45 0.27 8.67 -9.28
N LYS A 46 -0.01 9.96 -9.10
CA LYS A 46 -1.05 10.63 -9.88
C LYS A 46 -0.59 10.72 -11.34
N GLY A 47 -1.34 10.07 -12.23
CA GLY A 47 -1.09 10.11 -13.68
C GLY A 47 -0.24 8.96 -14.24
N GLU A 48 0.08 7.93 -13.46
CA GLU A 48 0.45 6.63 -14.04
C GLU A 48 -0.86 5.90 -14.38
N GLU A 49 -1.32 6.03 -15.63
CA GLU A 49 -2.17 5.01 -16.24
C GLU A 49 -1.41 3.68 -16.15
N PRO A 50 -2.07 2.55 -15.83
CA PRO A 50 -1.39 1.26 -15.85
C PRO A 50 -0.85 1.09 -17.25
N ASP A 51 0.48 1.04 -17.37
CA ASP A 51 1.19 0.77 -18.63
C ASP A 51 0.66 -0.60 -19.11
N GLY A 52 -0.33 -0.54 -20.00
CA GLY A 52 -0.88 -1.70 -20.65
C GLY A 52 0.21 -2.25 -21.56
N GLU A 53 0.61 -3.49 -21.29
CA GLU A 53 1.33 -4.30 -22.27
C GLU A 53 0.54 -4.26 -23.60
N ALA A 54 1.14 -3.63 -24.61
CA ALA A 54 0.68 -3.59 -25.99
C ALA A 54 1.29 -4.73 -26.80
#